data_AF-A0A810Q4Y4-F1
#
_entry.id   AF-A0A810Q4Y4-F1
#
_cell.length_a   1.000
_cell.length_b   1.000
_cell.length_c   1.000
_cell.angle_alpha   90.00
_cell.angle_beta   90.00
_cell.angle_gamma   90.00
#
_symmetry.space_group_name_H-M   'P 1'
#
loop_
_entity.id
_entity.type
_entity.pdbx_description
1 polymer ?
#
loop_
_entity_poly.entity_id
_entity_poly.type
_entity_poly.pdbx_seq_one_letter_code
_entity_poly.pdbx_strand_id
1 'polypeptide(L)'
;MASVEKFGERSNSNQLRHILRQVRYPANADIDSSRTHLNYSLSPDRDMAPADYLQKRLSQLHCMEREDVRTMCGWVITKPKDLPESEERRFFRLCYDFLAQRYGERNVVAAEVHKDESGEAHLHFYFVPVAQYTPSQHMVNVVRYFEEHPHEANISKVARELGTSRKTVLRYRNKTASDIPDGKVCAYEVLNRKELLSFHGDLKLWLLQNGLDANVNSGITVEQGGNRTVAELKQEREQQREQQHTTTHEHEF
;
A
#
# COMPACT_ATOMS: atom_id res chain seq x y z
N MET A 1 -15.99 -4.85 0.84
CA MET A 1 -15.16 -5.61 -0.14
C MET A 1 -13.74 -5.09 -0.05
N ALA A 2 -12.72 -5.94 -0.19
CA ALA A 2 -11.32 -5.52 -0.24
C ALA A 2 -10.57 -6.23 -1.37
N SER A 3 -9.74 -5.50 -2.11
CA SER A 3 -8.86 -6.03 -3.16
C SER A 3 -7.49 -5.37 -3.08
N VAL A 4 -6.46 -6.04 -3.61
CA VAL A 4 -5.08 -5.55 -3.58
C VAL A 4 -4.43 -5.61 -4.95
N GLU A 5 -3.64 -4.59 -5.25
CA GLU A 5 -2.82 -4.51 -6.45
C GLU A 5 -1.36 -4.24 -6.11
N LYS A 6 -0.44 -4.72 -6.97
CA LYS A 6 1.01 -4.60 -6.80
C LYS A 6 1.59 -3.75 -7.92
N PHE A 7 2.31 -2.70 -7.56
CA PHE A 7 2.80 -1.69 -8.49
C PHE A 7 4.31 -1.75 -8.65
N GLY A 8 4.79 -1.57 -9.88
CA GLY A 8 6.21 -1.35 -10.16
C GLY A 8 6.53 0.14 -10.11
N GLU A 9 7.82 0.47 -10.07
CA GLU A 9 8.29 1.85 -9.92
C GLU A 9 7.68 2.82 -10.94
N ARG A 10 7.62 2.43 -12.22
CA ARG A 10 7.08 3.24 -13.32
C ARG A 10 5.61 3.62 -13.13
N SER A 11 4.82 2.82 -12.41
CA SER A 11 3.40 3.09 -12.18
C SER A 11 3.13 3.93 -10.93
N ASN A 12 4.06 3.99 -9.97
CA ASN A 12 3.82 4.55 -8.64
C ASN A 12 3.36 6.01 -8.68
N SER A 13 4.00 6.85 -9.50
CA SER A 13 3.65 8.27 -9.64
C SER A 13 2.22 8.47 -10.14
N ASN A 14 1.80 7.70 -11.16
CA ASN A 14 0.43 7.78 -11.68
C ASN A 14 -0.60 7.37 -10.63
N GLN A 15 -0.30 6.28 -9.91
CA GLN A 15 -1.16 5.75 -8.87
C GLN A 15 -1.31 6.74 -7.70
N LEU A 16 -0.21 7.35 -7.25
CA LEU A 16 -0.25 8.37 -6.19
C LEU A 16 -1.00 9.64 -6.64
N ARG A 17 -0.73 10.14 -7.85
CA ARG A 17 -1.44 11.33 -8.37
C ARG A 17 -2.94 11.08 -8.50
N HIS A 18 -3.35 9.86 -8.86
CA HIS A 18 -4.76 9.48 -8.94
C HIS A 18 -5.43 9.56 -7.56
N ILE A 19 -4.84 8.94 -6.54
CA ILE A 19 -5.46 8.90 -5.21
C ILE A 19 -5.43 10.24 -4.49
N LEU A 20 -4.42 11.07 -4.78
CA LEU A 20 -4.30 12.43 -4.23
C LEU A 20 -5.09 13.47 -5.04
N ARG A 21 -5.85 13.04 -6.06
CA ARG A 21 -6.61 13.92 -6.97
C ARG A 21 -5.75 15.03 -7.62
N GLN A 22 -4.49 14.73 -7.92
CA GLN A 22 -3.53 15.64 -8.56
C GLN A 22 -3.53 15.54 -10.10
N VAL A 23 -4.35 14.64 -10.67
CA VAL A 23 -4.52 14.52 -12.12
C VAL A 23 -5.49 15.59 -12.61
N ARG A 24 -5.00 16.52 -13.44
CA ARG A 24 -5.79 17.65 -13.95
C ARG A 24 -6.99 17.23 -14.81
N TYR A 25 -6.83 16.15 -15.59
CA TYR A 25 -7.87 15.60 -16.46
C TYR A 25 -8.00 14.10 -16.19
N PRO A 26 -8.79 13.70 -15.18
CA PRO A 26 -8.96 12.29 -14.87
C PRO A 26 -9.63 11.57 -16.04
N ALA A 27 -9.09 10.41 -16.44
CA ALA A 27 -9.74 9.56 -17.44
C ALA A 27 -11.05 8.94 -16.91
N ASN A 28 -11.21 8.88 -15.59
CA ASN A 28 -12.43 8.38 -14.95
C ASN A 28 -13.52 9.47 -14.98
N ALA A 29 -14.49 9.33 -15.89
CA ALA A 29 -15.62 10.25 -16.03
C ALA A 29 -16.55 10.26 -14.78
N ASP A 30 -16.43 9.28 -13.89
CA ASP A 30 -17.27 9.16 -12.69
C ASP A 30 -16.80 10.06 -11.54
N ILE A 31 -15.63 10.70 -11.67
CA ILE A 31 -15.14 11.62 -10.64
C ILE A 31 -15.97 12.89 -10.70
N ASP A 32 -16.80 13.08 -9.67
CA ASP A 32 -17.61 14.27 -9.48
C ASP A 32 -16.81 15.31 -8.68
N SER A 33 -16.25 16.29 -9.39
CA SER A 33 -15.49 17.40 -8.79
C SER A 33 -16.27 18.18 -7.71
N SER A 34 -17.60 18.18 -7.77
CA SER A 34 -18.43 18.84 -6.75
C SER A 34 -18.39 18.10 -5.42
N ARG A 35 -18.06 16.79 -5.41
CA ARG A 35 -17.98 15.92 -4.23
C ARG A 35 -16.57 15.70 -3.72
N THR A 36 -15.53 16.11 -4.45
CA THR A 36 -14.11 15.89 -4.05
C THR A 36 -13.78 16.50 -2.68
N HIS A 37 -14.47 17.57 -2.27
CA HIS A 37 -14.32 18.16 -0.93
C HIS A 37 -14.79 17.25 0.22
N LEU A 38 -15.54 16.18 -0.09
CA LEU A 38 -15.97 15.15 0.86
C LEU A 38 -14.89 14.08 1.10
N ASN A 39 -13.90 13.97 0.19
CA ASN A 39 -12.77 13.08 0.37
C ASN A 39 -11.97 13.49 1.62
N TYR A 40 -11.29 12.55 2.24
CA TYR A 40 -10.42 12.85 3.37
C TYR A 40 -9.24 11.89 3.46
N SER A 41 -8.15 12.40 4.01
CA SER A 41 -6.94 11.65 4.22
C SER A 41 -6.93 10.98 5.60
N LEU A 42 -6.45 9.75 5.63
CA LEU A 42 -5.98 9.04 6.82
C LEU A 42 -4.46 8.84 6.77
N SER A 43 -3.78 9.44 5.78
CA SER A 43 -2.33 9.36 5.63
C SER A 43 -1.62 9.85 6.89
N PRO A 44 -0.51 9.19 7.30
CA PRO A 44 0.33 9.72 8.37
C PRO A 44 0.80 11.13 8.05
N ASP A 45 0.74 12.02 9.04
CA ASP A 45 1.29 13.35 8.90
C ASP A 45 2.82 13.27 8.88
N ARG A 46 3.38 13.66 7.74
CA ARG A 46 4.81 13.70 7.49
C ARG A 46 5.01 14.96 6.67
N ASP A 47 5.97 15.80 7.06
CA ASP A 47 6.31 17.06 6.37
C ASP A 47 6.92 16.85 4.96
N MET A 48 6.33 15.97 4.14
CA MET A 48 6.74 15.64 2.78
C MET A 48 5.59 14.98 2.01
N ALA A 49 5.64 15.07 0.68
CA ALA A 49 4.63 14.42 -0.15
C ALA A 49 4.77 12.88 -0.11
N PRO A 50 3.68 12.13 -0.32
CA PRO A 50 3.72 10.66 -0.36
C PRO A 50 4.73 10.08 -1.37
N ALA A 51 4.92 10.74 -2.51
CA ALA A 51 5.90 10.32 -3.50
C ALA A 51 7.35 10.41 -2.97
N ASP A 52 7.67 11.51 -2.27
CA ASP A 52 8.97 11.71 -1.64
C ASP A 52 9.18 10.73 -0.48
N TYR A 53 8.11 10.48 0.30
CA TYR A 53 8.16 9.49 1.37
C TYR A 53 8.40 8.08 0.85
N LEU A 54 7.77 7.69 -0.27
CA LEU A 54 8.01 6.41 -0.92
C LEU A 54 9.49 6.25 -1.29
N GLN A 55 10.09 7.26 -1.93
CA GLN A 55 11.51 7.22 -2.29
C GLN A 55 12.41 7.17 -1.06
N LYS A 56 12.10 7.96 -0.04
CA LYS A 56 12.79 7.92 1.26
C LYS A 56 12.72 6.53 1.87
N ARG A 57 11.53 5.91 1.93
CA ARG A 57 11.36 4.59 2.54
C ARG A 57 12.08 3.51 1.75
N LEU A 58 12.04 3.55 0.42
CA LEU A 58 12.77 2.62 -0.45
C LEU A 58 14.29 2.73 -0.24
N SER A 59 14.82 3.93 -0.02
CA SER A 59 16.27 4.13 0.23
C SER A 59 16.77 3.49 1.52
N GLN A 60 15.88 3.24 2.49
CA GLN A 60 16.18 2.60 3.78
C GLN A 60 16.10 1.07 3.73
N LEU A 61 15.73 0.52 2.57
CA LEU A 61 15.43 -0.89 2.40
C LEU A 61 16.38 -1.51 1.38
N HIS A 62 16.59 -2.81 1.51
CA HIS A 62 17.25 -3.57 0.47
C HIS A 62 16.26 -3.77 -0.68
N CYS A 63 16.55 -3.17 -1.83
CA CYS A 63 15.80 -3.37 -3.06
C CYS A 63 16.66 -4.15 -4.05
N MET A 64 16.09 -5.18 -4.68
CA MET A 64 16.78 -5.92 -5.73
C MET A 64 16.89 -5.05 -6.98
N GLU A 65 18.03 -5.11 -7.67
CA GLU A 65 18.25 -4.39 -8.93
C GLU A 65 17.56 -5.12 -10.10
N ARG A 66 16.23 -5.07 -10.15
CA ARG A 66 15.42 -5.62 -11.25
C ARG A 66 14.23 -4.71 -11.56
N GLU A 67 13.87 -4.61 -12.83
CA GLU A 67 12.76 -3.76 -13.27
C GLU A 67 11.37 -4.27 -12.83
N ASP A 68 11.24 -5.57 -12.54
CA ASP A 68 9.97 -6.22 -12.19
C ASP A 68 9.65 -6.19 -10.69
N VAL A 69 10.50 -5.54 -9.88
CA VAL A 69 10.27 -5.41 -8.43
C VAL A 69 9.01 -4.58 -8.18
N ARG A 70 8.11 -5.17 -7.39
CA ARG A 70 6.89 -4.48 -6.94
C ARG A 70 7.23 -3.66 -5.70
N THR A 71 7.47 -2.38 -5.91
CA THR A 71 7.95 -1.44 -4.88
C THR A 71 6.84 -0.83 -4.04
N MET A 72 5.59 -0.92 -4.49
CA MET A 72 4.42 -0.45 -3.75
C MET A 72 3.25 -1.43 -3.93
N CYS A 73 2.39 -1.53 -2.94
CA CYS A 73 1.15 -2.28 -2.98
C CYS A 73 0.01 -1.38 -2.52
N GLY A 74 -1.19 -1.59 -3.07
CA GLY A 74 -2.37 -0.81 -2.74
C GLY A 74 -3.55 -1.70 -2.42
N TRP A 75 -4.11 -1.56 -1.22
CA TRP A 75 -5.42 -2.10 -0.87
C TRP A 75 -6.50 -1.08 -1.22
N VAL A 76 -7.58 -1.54 -1.84
CA VAL A 76 -8.83 -0.79 -1.97
C VAL A 76 -9.86 -1.48 -1.09
N ILE A 77 -10.39 -0.76 -0.10
CA ILE A 77 -11.44 -1.27 0.80
C ILE A 77 -12.69 -0.42 0.63
N THR A 78 -13.78 -1.04 0.21
CA THR A 78 -15.07 -0.37 -0.02
C THR A 78 -15.99 -0.54 1.18
N LYS A 79 -16.65 0.54 1.59
CA LYS A 79 -17.68 0.55 2.64
C LYS A 79 -18.78 -0.48 2.30
N PRO A 80 -19.19 -1.34 3.25
CA PRO A 80 -20.38 -2.18 3.07
C PRO A 80 -21.64 -1.32 2.93
N LYS A 81 -22.58 -1.75 2.07
CA LYS A 81 -23.83 -1.01 1.79
C LYS A 81 -24.78 -0.97 3.00
N ASP A 82 -24.72 -2.01 3.81
CA ASP A 82 -25.49 -2.20 5.04
C ASP A 82 -24.90 -1.43 6.23
N LEU A 83 -23.70 -0.84 6.08
CA LEU A 83 -23.09 -0.02 7.12
C LEU A 83 -23.67 1.41 7.11
N PRO A 84 -24.21 1.90 8.24
CA PRO A 84 -24.70 3.27 8.36
C PRO A 84 -23.64 4.32 8.01
N GLU A 85 -24.06 5.40 7.35
CA GLU A 85 -23.15 6.49 6.95
C GLU A 85 -22.43 7.15 8.16
N SER A 86 -23.07 7.18 9.33
CA SER A 86 -22.47 7.67 10.56
C SER A 86 -21.24 6.88 11.01
N GLU A 87 -21.16 5.58 10.66
CA GLU A 87 -20.04 4.70 11.00
C GLU A 87 -18.94 4.70 9.93
N GLU A 88 -19.13 5.34 8.78
CA GLU A 88 -18.17 5.31 7.66
C GLU A 88 -16.76 5.70 8.11
N ARG A 89 -16.64 6.86 8.76
CA ARG A 89 -15.34 7.39 9.18
C ARG A 89 -14.67 6.47 10.20
N ARG A 90 -15.45 5.87 11.11
CA ARG A 90 -14.94 4.89 12.08
C ARG A 90 -14.50 3.60 11.38
N PHE A 91 -15.28 3.12 10.42
CA PHE A 91 -14.94 1.96 9.60
C PHE A 91 -13.60 2.14 8.89
N PHE A 92 -13.42 3.23 8.14
CA PHE A 92 -12.17 3.46 7.42
C PHE A 92 -10.98 3.70 8.34
N ARG A 93 -11.19 4.34 9.51
CA ARG A 93 -10.14 4.45 10.52
C ARG A 93 -9.71 3.08 11.05
N LEU A 94 -10.65 2.20 11.38
CA LEU A 94 -10.33 0.84 11.82
C LEU A 94 -9.65 0.01 10.73
N CYS A 95 -10.05 0.16 9.46
CA CYS A 95 -9.37 -0.45 8.32
C CYS A 95 -7.93 0.06 8.18
N TYR A 96 -7.71 1.37 8.33
CA TYR A 96 -6.37 1.95 8.34
C TYR A 96 -5.52 1.36 9.48
N ASP A 97 -6.05 1.34 10.71
CA ASP A 97 -5.31 0.85 11.88
C ASP A 97 -4.92 -0.62 11.73
N PHE A 98 -5.84 -1.45 11.21
CA PHE A 98 -5.57 -2.85 10.87
C PHE A 98 -4.42 -2.99 9.87
N LEU A 99 -4.46 -2.24 8.77
CA LEU A 99 -3.45 -2.32 7.71
C LEU A 99 -2.10 -1.76 8.17
N ALA A 100 -2.11 -0.66 8.94
CA ALA A 100 -0.91 -0.04 9.51
C ALA A 100 -0.24 -0.96 10.54
N GLN A 101 -1.03 -1.65 11.38
CA GLN A 101 -0.51 -2.66 12.31
C GLN A 101 0.06 -3.86 11.55
N ARG A 102 -0.63 -4.30 10.49
CA ARG A 102 -0.26 -5.49 9.71
C ARG A 102 0.98 -5.32 8.86
N TYR A 103 1.10 -4.20 8.17
CA TYR A 103 2.19 -3.94 7.23
C TYR A 103 3.24 -2.95 7.77
N GLY A 104 3.01 -2.40 8.97
CA GLY A 104 3.88 -1.44 9.63
C GLY A 104 3.60 0.00 9.22
N GLU A 105 3.31 0.87 10.19
CA GLU A 105 2.97 2.28 9.95
C GLU A 105 4.08 3.04 9.19
N ARG A 106 5.35 2.71 9.47
CA ARG A 106 6.54 3.24 8.75
C ARG A 106 6.59 2.84 7.26
N ASN A 107 5.76 1.90 6.82
CA ASN A 107 5.68 1.47 5.43
C ASN A 107 4.48 2.07 4.69
N VAL A 108 3.56 2.74 5.41
CA VAL A 108 2.40 3.39 4.82
C VAL A 108 2.85 4.60 4.02
N VAL A 109 2.48 4.65 2.74
CA VAL A 109 2.82 5.73 1.81
C VAL A 109 1.69 6.75 1.77
N ALA A 110 0.45 6.29 1.59
CA ALA A 110 -0.74 7.12 1.53
C ALA A 110 -1.98 6.30 1.93
N ALA A 111 -2.99 6.97 2.48
CA ALA A 111 -4.28 6.41 2.83
C ALA A 111 -5.37 7.45 2.58
N GLU A 112 -6.08 7.34 1.46
CA GLU A 112 -7.05 8.34 1.00
C GLU A 112 -8.44 7.71 0.87
N VAL A 113 -9.45 8.34 1.47
CA VAL A 113 -10.85 7.94 1.33
C VAL A 113 -11.50 8.78 0.24
N HIS A 114 -12.00 8.11 -0.80
CA HIS A 114 -12.72 8.74 -1.89
C HIS A 114 -14.22 8.56 -1.72
N LYS A 115 -14.94 9.67 -1.86
CA LYS A 115 -16.40 9.81 -1.81
C LYS A 115 -16.96 10.51 -3.03
N ASP A 116 -16.12 10.76 -4.04
CA ASP A 116 -16.43 11.52 -5.25
C ASP A 116 -16.61 10.65 -6.49
N GLU A 117 -16.68 9.34 -6.33
CA GLU A 117 -16.92 8.39 -7.43
C GLU A 117 -18.36 7.84 -7.40
N SER A 118 -18.77 7.17 -8.48
CA SER A 118 -20.12 6.62 -8.67
C SER A 118 -20.45 5.43 -7.74
N GLY A 119 -19.44 4.86 -7.08
CA GLY A 119 -19.58 3.74 -6.14
C GLY A 119 -19.70 4.19 -4.68
N GLU A 120 -19.74 3.19 -3.79
CA GLU A 120 -19.61 3.42 -2.36
C GLU A 120 -18.26 4.06 -2.05
N ALA A 121 -18.22 4.80 -0.94
CA ALA A 121 -16.97 5.32 -0.40
C ALA A 121 -15.94 4.18 -0.25
N HIS A 122 -14.68 4.49 -0.53
CA HIS A 122 -13.62 3.49 -0.45
C HIS A 122 -12.28 4.11 -0.06
N LEU A 123 -11.50 3.33 0.68
CA LEU A 123 -10.16 3.65 1.11
C LEU A 123 -9.14 3.07 0.12
N HIS A 124 -8.28 3.92 -0.41
CA HIS A 124 -7.01 3.51 -1.04
C HIS A 124 -5.91 3.56 0.00
N PHE A 125 -5.32 2.41 0.33
CA PHE A 125 -4.22 2.29 1.29
C PHE A 125 -2.97 1.78 0.57
N TYR A 126 -1.99 2.66 0.37
CA TYR A 126 -0.75 2.36 -0.33
C TYR A 126 0.40 2.22 0.64
N PHE A 127 1.23 1.19 0.45
CA PHE A 127 2.35 0.89 1.33
C PHE A 127 3.51 0.22 0.59
N VAL A 128 4.71 0.27 1.19
CA VAL A 128 5.89 -0.47 0.72
C VAL A 128 5.85 -1.88 1.30
N PRO A 129 5.90 -2.95 0.50
CA PRO A 129 5.85 -4.32 0.99
C PRO A 129 7.21 -4.73 1.57
N VAL A 130 7.42 -4.46 2.86
CA VAL A 130 8.67 -4.78 3.55
C VAL A 130 8.63 -6.17 4.17
N ALA A 131 9.58 -7.01 3.78
CA ALA A 131 9.84 -8.31 4.38
C ALA A 131 11.12 -8.28 5.22
N GLN A 132 11.30 -9.30 6.06
CA GLN A 132 12.52 -9.46 6.84
C GLN A 132 13.75 -9.59 5.94
N TYR A 133 14.84 -8.96 6.37
CA TYR A 133 16.11 -8.98 5.68
C TYR A 133 17.24 -9.06 6.69
N THR A 134 18.22 -9.90 6.38
CA THR A 134 19.47 -9.99 7.14
C THR A 134 20.56 -9.30 6.31
N PRO A 135 21.05 -8.12 6.74
CA PRO A 135 22.13 -7.44 6.04
C PRO A 135 23.42 -8.27 6.02
N SER A 136 24.31 -7.95 5.08
CA SER A 136 25.64 -8.57 5.02
C SER A 136 26.40 -8.32 6.33
N GLN A 137 26.83 -9.39 7.00
CA GLN A 137 27.62 -9.25 8.23
C GLN A 137 28.91 -8.45 8.02
N HIS A 138 29.51 -8.54 6.83
CA HIS A 138 30.67 -7.71 6.49
C HIS A 138 30.33 -6.22 6.41
N MET A 139 29.16 -5.86 5.87
CA MET A 139 28.70 -4.47 5.86
C MET A 139 28.52 -3.95 7.29
N VAL A 140 27.78 -4.69 8.11
CA VAL A 140 27.52 -4.32 9.52
C VAL A 140 28.83 -4.15 10.29
N ASN A 141 29.75 -5.10 10.14
CA ASN A 141 31.04 -5.05 10.83
C ASN A 141 31.90 -3.86 10.39
N VAL A 142 31.92 -3.53 9.09
CA VAL A 142 32.67 -2.37 8.59
C VAL A 142 32.06 -1.06 9.08
N VAL A 143 30.73 -0.90 9.01
CA VAL A 143 30.04 0.30 9.49
C VAL A 143 30.35 0.54 10.97
N ARG A 144 30.12 -0.49 11.81
CA ARG A 144 30.41 -0.40 13.26
C ARG A 144 31.87 -0.06 13.53
N TYR A 145 32.81 -0.65 12.79
CA TYR A 145 34.23 -0.36 12.96
C TYR A 145 34.55 1.12 12.76
N PHE A 146 34.02 1.75 11.71
CA PHE A 146 34.27 3.17 11.43
C PHE A 146 33.47 4.13 12.32
N GLU A 147 32.35 3.68 12.90
CA GLU A 147 31.68 4.43 13.98
C GLU A 147 32.52 4.47 15.26
N GLU A 148 33.18 3.36 15.61
CA GLU A 148 34.09 3.27 16.77
C GLU A 148 35.46 3.94 16.50
N HIS A 149 35.90 3.98 15.23
CA HIS A 149 37.23 4.46 14.82
C HIS A 149 37.13 5.47 13.65
N PRO A 150 36.55 6.66 13.85
CA PRO A 150 36.23 7.60 12.78
C PRO A 150 37.45 8.18 12.03
N HIS A 151 38.64 8.09 12.64
CA HIS A 151 39.89 8.61 12.06
C HIS A 151 40.80 7.53 11.44
N GLU A 152 40.37 6.26 11.44
CA GLU A 152 41.17 5.19 10.85
C GLU A 152 41.23 5.33 9.31
N ALA A 153 42.43 5.36 8.76
CA ALA A 153 42.66 5.51 7.31
C ALA A 153 43.26 4.25 6.68
N ASN A 154 43.81 3.33 7.48
CA ASN A 154 44.51 2.15 7.00
C ASN A 154 43.54 1.01 6.67
N ILE A 155 43.00 1.03 5.46
CA ILE A 155 42.07 0.03 4.94
C ILE A 155 42.61 -1.41 5.02
N SER A 156 43.93 -1.59 4.85
CA SER A 156 44.55 -2.93 4.94
C SER A 156 44.52 -3.47 6.37
N LYS A 157 44.75 -2.61 7.36
CA LYS A 157 44.62 -2.95 8.79
C LYS A 157 43.18 -3.38 9.10
N VAL A 158 42.20 -2.54 8.74
CA VAL A 158 40.77 -2.82 8.98
C VAL A 158 40.34 -4.14 8.32
N ALA A 159 40.74 -4.37 7.07
CA ALA A 159 40.40 -5.60 6.34
C ALA A 159 40.92 -6.86 7.08
N ARG A 160 42.14 -6.80 7.62
CA ARG A 160 42.74 -7.89 8.40
C ARG A 160 42.03 -8.10 9.73
N GLU A 161 41.73 -7.03 10.46
CA GLU A 161 41.03 -7.10 11.76
C GLU A 161 39.60 -7.65 11.62
N LEU A 162 38.90 -7.26 10.56
CA LEU A 162 37.52 -7.71 10.30
C LEU A 162 37.43 -9.04 9.52
N GLY A 163 38.56 -9.63 9.13
CA GLY A 163 38.58 -10.85 8.32
C GLY A 163 37.84 -10.72 6.99
N THR A 164 37.94 -9.56 6.32
CA THR A 164 37.24 -9.29 5.04
C THR A 164 38.17 -8.69 3.99
N SER A 165 37.69 -8.54 2.76
CA SER A 165 38.50 -7.96 1.68
C SER A 165 38.63 -6.44 1.80
N ARG A 166 39.76 -5.87 1.36
CA ARG A 166 39.92 -4.41 1.25
C ARG A 166 38.83 -3.77 0.39
N LYS A 167 38.36 -4.46 -0.65
CA LYS A 167 37.26 -3.99 -1.51
C LYS A 167 35.96 -3.84 -0.71
N THR A 168 35.67 -4.78 0.18
CA THR A 168 34.51 -4.73 1.08
C THR A 168 34.59 -3.55 2.05
N VAL A 169 35.77 -3.33 2.66
CA VAL A 169 36.00 -2.17 3.53
C VAL A 169 35.79 -0.86 2.77
N LEU A 170 36.40 -0.71 1.58
CA LEU A 170 36.23 0.48 0.74
C LEU A 170 34.78 0.73 0.34
N ARG A 171 34.01 -0.34 0.09
CA ARG A 171 32.59 -0.24 -0.29
C ARG A 171 31.73 0.35 0.82
N TYR A 172 32.04 0.04 2.09
CA TYR A 172 31.17 0.36 3.21
C TYR A 172 31.74 1.37 4.21
N ARG A 173 33.00 1.79 4.08
CA ARG A 173 33.67 2.69 5.05
C ARG A 173 33.00 4.04 5.29
N ASN A 174 32.23 4.54 4.31
CA ASN A 174 31.53 5.83 4.40
C ASN A 174 30.06 5.67 4.79
N LYS A 175 29.61 4.44 5.06
CA LYS A 175 28.24 4.17 5.47
C LYS A 175 28.11 4.29 6.99
N THR A 176 26.92 4.65 7.41
CA THR A 176 26.51 4.80 8.81
C THR A 176 25.52 3.71 9.20
N ALA A 177 25.17 3.59 10.48
CA ALA A 177 24.08 2.72 10.92
C ALA A 177 22.76 2.97 10.15
N SER A 178 22.50 4.20 9.71
CA SER A 178 21.30 4.55 8.94
C SER A 178 21.29 4.00 7.51
N ASP A 179 22.45 3.62 6.98
CA ASP A 179 22.59 2.98 5.67
C ASP A 179 22.32 1.46 5.72
N ILE A 180 22.28 0.86 6.90
CA ILE A 180 22.02 -0.57 7.06
C ILE A 180 20.53 -0.80 6.82
N PRO A 181 20.14 -1.59 5.79
CA PRO A 181 18.74 -1.77 5.50
C PRO A 181 17.97 -2.43 6.64
N ASP A 182 16.86 -1.82 7.06
CA ASP A 182 16.00 -2.35 8.13
C ASP A 182 14.97 -3.39 7.64
N GLY A 183 15.04 -3.76 6.36
CA GLY A 183 14.18 -4.74 5.71
C GLY A 183 14.51 -4.85 4.21
N LYS A 184 13.75 -5.68 3.48
CA LYS A 184 13.81 -5.77 2.01
C LYS A 184 12.45 -5.52 1.39
N VAL A 185 12.45 -4.95 0.18
CA VAL A 185 11.23 -4.79 -0.62
C VAL A 185 10.88 -6.14 -1.25
N CYS A 186 9.78 -6.76 -0.83
CA CYS A 186 9.35 -8.05 -1.37
C CYS A 186 7.83 -8.27 -1.27
N ALA A 187 7.09 -7.81 -2.28
CA ALA A 187 5.64 -8.03 -2.38
C ALA A 187 5.23 -9.52 -2.48
N TYR A 188 6.15 -10.40 -2.88
CA TYR A 188 5.89 -11.83 -2.93
C TYR A 188 5.79 -12.42 -1.52
N GLU A 189 6.72 -12.06 -0.63
CA GLU A 189 6.73 -12.55 0.75
C GLU A 189 5.64 -11.91 1.59
N VAL A 190 5.41 -10.60 1.44
CA VAL A 190 4.39 -9.86 2.21
C VAL A 190 2.97 -10.23 1.77
N LEU A 191 2.69 -10.20 0.46
CA LEU A 191 1.35 -10.50 -0.10
C LEU A 191 1.35 -11.88 -0.78
N ASN A 192 1.63 -12.91 0.02
CA ASN A 192 1.61 -14.31 -0.40
C ASN A 192 0.18 -14.90 -0.34
N ARG A 193 0.01 -16.15 -0.82
CA ARG A 193 -1.32 -16.80 -0.85
C ARG A 193 -1.98 -16.91 0.53
N LYS A 194 -1.21 -17.20 1.58
CA LYS A 194 -1.75 -17.32 2.95
C LYS A 194 -2.27 -15.97 3.44
N GLU A 195 -1.54 -14.90 3.18
CA GLU A 195 -1.95 -13.53 3.50
C GLU A 195 -3.28 -13.19 2.83
N LEU A 196 -3.39 -13.40 1.51
CA LEU A 196 -4.61 -13.06 0.76
C LEU A 196 -5.83 -13.90 1.18
N LEU A 197 -5.62 -15.16 1.58
CA LEU A 197 -6.70 -16.03 2.04
C LEU A 197 -7.21 -15.66 3.45
N SER A 198 -6.33 -15.17 4.32
CA SER A 198 -6.69 -14.82 5.71
C SER A 198 -7.19 -13.39 5.85
N PHE A 199 -6.81 -12.49 4.93
CA PHE A 199 -7.03 -11.05 5.01
C PHE A 199 -8.45 -10.66 5.46
N HIS A 200 -9.49 -11.08 4.73
CA HIS A 200 -10.84 -10.62 5.04
C HIS A 200 -11.40 -11.22 6.32
N GLY A 201 -11.00 -12.45 6.66
CA GLY A 201 -11.34 -13.08 7.93
C GLY A 201 -10.75 -12.30 9.11
N ASP A 202 -9.47 -11.97 9.02
CA ASP A 202 -8.77 -11.18 10.03
C ASP A 202 -9.33 -9.76 10.15
N LEU A 203 -9.63 -9.10 9.02
CA LEU A 203 -10.23 -7.77 9.02
C LEU A 203 -11.60 -7.79 9.70
N LYS A 204 -12.43 -8.79 9.41
CA LYS A 204 -13.73 -8.95 10.07
C LYS A 204 -13.56 -9.12 11.58
N LEU A 205 -12.64 -9.99 12.01
CA LEU A 205 -12.34 -10.20 13.44
C LEU A 205 -11.86 -8.92 14.12
N TRP A 206 -10.97 -8.16 13.46
CA TRP A 206 -10.49 -6.88 13.95
C TRP A 206 -11.61 -5.85 14.13
N LEU A 207 -12.50 -5.71 13.14
CA LEU A 207 -13.63 -4.79 13.21
C LEU A 207 -14.57 -5.17 14.36
N LEU A 208 -14.89 -6.47 14.49
CA LEU A 208 -15.72 -6.99 15.58
C LEU A 208 -15.10 -6.73 16.97
N GLN A 209 -13.80 -6.98 17.12
CA GLN A 209 -13.07 -6.73 18.38
C GLN A 209 -13.08 -5.24 18.76
N ASN A 210 -13.15 -4.35 17.78
CA ASN A 210 -13.26 -2.91 17.96
C ASN A 210 -14.71 -2.40 17.97
N GLY A 211 -15.69 -3.30 18.14
CA GLY A 211 -17.10 -2.97 18.31
C GLY A 211 -17.80 -2.49 17.05
N LEU A 212 -17.37 -2.97 15.88
CA LEU A 212 -18.01 -2.69 14.59
C LEU A 212 -18.28 -3.99 13.83
N ASP A 213 -19.55 -4.39 13.75
CA ASP A 213 -19.96 -5.52 12.93
C ASP A 213 -20.27 -5.04 11.51
N ALA A 214 -19.28 -5.17 10.63
CA ALA A 214 -19.38 -4.74 9.23
C ALA A 214 -19.19 -5.92 8.29
N ASN A 215 -20.05 -6.02 7.28
CA ASN A 215 -20.01 -7.12 6.32
C ASN A 215 -18.92 -6.91 5.25
N VAL A 216 -17.67 -7.24 5.60
CA VAL A 216 -16.51 -7.16 4.69
C VAL A 216 -16.32 -8.42 3.84
N ASN A 217 -17.02 -9.51 4.16
CA ASN A 217 -16.99 -10.80 3.47
C ASN A 217 -18.26 -11.02 2.63
N SER A 218 -18.33 -10.39 1.46
CA SER A 218 -19.51 -10.50 0.61
C SER A 218 -19.58 -11.78 -0.22
N GLY A 219 -18.52 -12.60 -0.29
CA GLY A 219 -18.48 -13.81 -1.15
C GLY A 219 -18.51 -13.54 -2.66
N ILE A 220 -18.57 -12.26 -3.04
CA ILE A 220 -18.88 -11.82 -4.42
C ILE A 220 -17.87 -12.28 -5.46
N THR A 221 -16.60 -12.48 -5.09
CA THR A 221 -15.57 -12.99 -6.00
C THR A 221 -15.87 -14.45 -6.42
N VAL A 222 -16.45 -15.25 -5.53
CA VAL A 222 -16.87 -16.62 -5.85
C VAL A 222 -18.11 -16.60 -6.74
N GLU A 223 -19.08 -15.76 -6.40
CA GLU A 223 -20.32 -15.57 -7.16
C GLU A 223 -20.06 -15.08 -8.60
N GLN A 224 -19.11 -14.15 -8.76
CA GLN A 224 -18.71 -13.58 -10.06
C GLN A 224 -17.74 -14.45 -10.86
N GLY A 225 -17.25 -15.57 -10.30
CA GLY A 225 -16.27 -16.44 -10.96
C GLY A 225 -14.85 -15.87 -11.09
N GLY A 226 -14.52 -14.81 -10.35
CA GLY A 226 -13.20 -14.17 -10.37
C GLY A 226 -13.22 -12.68 -10.02
N ASN A 227 -12.04 -12.05 -10.07
CA ASN A 227 -11.93 -10.59 -9.93
C ASN A 227 -12.31 -9.93 -11.26
N ARG A 228 -13.09 -8.85 -11.18
CA ARG A 228 -13.48 -8.01 -12.32
C ARG A 228 -12.88 -6.63 -12.19
N THR A 229 -12.53 -6.03 -13.33
CA THR A 229 -12.03 -4.66 -13.42
C THR A 229 -13.15 -3.65 -13.15
N VAL A 230 -12.77 -2.42 -12.79
CA VAL A 230 -13.72 -1.32 -12.62
C VAL A 230 -14.54 -1.08 -13.90
N ALA A 231 -13.92 -1.18 -15.08
CA ALA A 231 -14.61 -1.02 -16.36
C ALA A 231 -15.70 -2.09 -16.58
N GLU A 232 -15.39 -3.36 -16.30
CA GLU A 232 -16.37 -4.45 -16.41
C GLU A 232 -17.51 -4.30 -15.41
N LEU A 233 -17.23 -3.83 -14.18
CA LEU A 233 -18.26 -3.57 -13.17
C LEU A 233 -19.16 -2.39 -13.55
N LYS A 234 -18.60 -1.36 -14.21
CA LYS A 234 -19.37 -0.21 -14.71
C LYS A 234 -20.31 -0.62 -15.84
N GLN A 235 -19.80 -1.37 -16.83
CA GLN A 235 -20.60 -1.83 -17.96
C GLN A 235 -21.80 -2.68 -17.51
N GLU A 236 -21.60 -3.55 -16.52
CA GLU A 236 -22.71 -4.33 -15.94
C GLU A 236 -23.72 -3.45 -15.19
N ARG A 237 -23.26 -2.44 -14.44
CA ARG A 237 -24.17 -1.50 -13.76
C ARG A 237 -25.00 -0.70 -14.76
N GLU A 238 -24.42 -0.29 -15.88
CA GLU A 238 -25.14 0.37 -16.97
C GLU A 238 -26.20 -0.55 -17.56
N GLN A 239 -25.85 -1.80 -17.89
CA GLN A 239 -26.79 -2.80 -18.38
C GLN A 239 -27.93 -3.08 -17.38
N GLN A 240 -27.62 -3.19 -16.08
CA GLN A 240 -28.65 -3.39 -15.04
C GLN A 240 -29.59 -2.19 -14.91
N ARG A 241 -29.07 -0.96 -15.04
CA ARG A 241 -29.90 0.26 -15.05
C ARG A 241 -30.80 0.30 -16.27
N GLU A 242 -30.28 -0.04 -17.45
CA GLU A 242 -31.05 -0.11 -18.70
C GLU A 242 -32.15 -1.16 -18.61
N GLN A 243 -31.85 -2.36 -18.08
CA GLN A 243 -32.83 -3.44 -17.88
C GLN A 243 -33.91 -3.08 -16.84
N GLN A 244 -33.54 -2.45 -15.74
CA GLN A 244 -34.52 -1.97 -14.76
C GLN A 244 -35.43 -0.90 -15.37
N HIS A 245 -34.87 0.01 -16.17
CA HIS A 245 -35.62 1.08 -16.83
C HIS A 245 -36.62 0.54 -17.87
N THR A 246 -36.23 -0.44 -18.68
CA THR A 246 -37.16 -1.12 -19.62
C THR A 246 -38.23 -1.91 -18.89
N THR A 247 -37.89 -2.61 -17.81
CA THR A 247 -38.85 -3.41 -17.03
C THR A 247 -39.88 -2.53 -16.31
N THR A 248 -39.47 -1.35 -15.79
CA THR A 248 -40.42 -0.38 -15.22
C THR A 248 -41.37 0.21 -16.25
N HIS A 249 -40.93 0.40 -17.50
CA HIS A 249 -41.80 0.91 -18.56
C HIS A 249 -42.75 -0.15 -19.13
N GLU A 250 -42.39 -1.44 -19.11
CA GLU A 250 -43.29 -2.53 -19.51
C GLU A 250 -44.42 -2.80 -18.49
N HIS A 251 -44.26 -2.39 -17.23
CA HIS A 251 -45.30 -2.50 -16.20
C HIS A 251 -46.21 -1.27 -16.07
N GLU A 252 -45.96 -0.21 -16.85
CA GLU A 252 -46.79 1.01 -16.91
C GLU A 252 -47.75 1.05 -18.12
N PHE A 253 -47.85 -0.05 -18.89
CA PHE A 253 -48.80 -0.22 -19.99
C PHE A 253 -49.79 -1.37 -19.77
#